data_AF-A0A371X911-F1
#
_entry.id   AF-A0A371X911-F1
#
_cell.length_a   1.000
_cell.length_b   1.000
_cell.length_c   1.000
_cell.angle_alpha   90.00
_cell.angle_beta   90.00
_cell.angle_gamma   90.00
#
_symmetry.space_group_name_H-M   'P 1'
#
loop_
_entity.id
_entity.type
_entity.pdbx_description
1 polymer ?
#
loop_
_entity_poly.entity_id
_entity_poly.type
_entity_poly.pdbx_seq_one_letter_code
_entity_poly.pdbx_strand_id
1 'polypeptide(L)'
;MPHPIFPLPPISDPSNIQTLGEHIALGVDIRARCTSTGCNHNVPLKLVLLARYLGSRHGARPEHLKPYFYCPDCRSAGLSDENVAFSYYACTAPHTLLNDEGEGADSQRTAA
;
A
#
# COMPACT_ATOMS: atom_id res chain seq x y z
N MET A 1 -20.13 4.82 -9.51
CA MET A 1 -19.58 4.09 -10.67
C MET A 1 -18.13 3.72 -10.34
N PRO A 2 -17.65 2.51 -10.65
CA PRO A 2 -16.27 2.12 -10.36
C PRO A 2 -15.29 2.92 -11.24
N HIS A 3 -14.23 3.44 -10.64
CA HIS A 3 -13.16 4.14 -11.34
C HIS A 3 -12.21 3.17 -12.04
N PRO A 4 -11.70 3.51 -13.25
CA PRO A 4 -10.65 2.73 -13.89
C PRO A 4 -9.36 2.84 -13.08
N ILE A 5 -8.67 1.70 -12.92
CA ILE A 5 -7.33 1.66 -12.29
C ILE A 5 -6.23 1.80 -13.35
N PHE A 6 -6.48 1.28 -14.56
CA PHE A 6 -5.49 1.23 -15.63
C PHE A 6 -5.68 2.34 -16.66
N PRO A 7 -4.59 2.86 -17.24
CA PRO A 7 -3.20 2.54 -16.90
C PRO A 7 -2.81 3.06 -15.50
N LEU A 8 -1.88 2.38 -14.83
CA LEU A 8 -1.32 2.87 -13.57
C LEU A 8 -0.54 4.17 -13.83
N PRO A 9 -0.52 5.12 -12.87
CA PRO A 9 0.20 6.36 -13.05
C PRO A 9 1.71 6.13 -13.13
N PRO A 10 2.45 6.93 -13.91
CA PRO A 10 3.91 6.92 -13.85
C PRO A 10 4.38 7.39 -12.47
N ILE A 11 5.47 6.83 -11.98
CA ILE A 11 6.10 7.24 -10.72
C ILE A 11 7.23 8.20 -11.01
N SER A 12 7.06 9.47 -10.62
CA SER A 12 8.10 10.50 -10.79
C SER A 12 9.19 10.41 -9.72
N ASP A 13 8.82 10.13 -8.47
CA ASP A 13 9.74 9.98 -7.34
C ASP A 13 9.19 8.91 -6.37
N PRO A 14 9.85 7.75 -6.24
CA PRO A 14 9.43 6.69 -5.32
C PRO A 14 9.38 7.12 -3.85
N SER A 15 10.14 8.15 -3.46
CA SER A 15 10.21 8.65 -2.09
C SER A 15 9.02 9.55 -1.72
N ASN A 16 8.24 9.98 -2.72
CA ASN A 16 7.18 10.97 -2.57
C ASN A 16 5.86 10.55 -3.25
N ILE A 17 5.45 9.31 -3.07
CA ILE A 17 4.14 8.83 -3.52
C ILE A 17 3.01 9.32 -2.62
N GLN A 18 1.88 9.69 -3.21
CA GLN A 18 0.79 10.36 -2.50
C GLN A 18 -0.58 9.76 -2.75
N THR A 19 -0.77 9.03 -3.85
CA THR A 19 -2.06 8.52 -4.30
C THR A 19 -2.16 7.00 -4.24
N LEU A 20 -3.39 6.48 -4.20
CA LEU A 20 -3.64 5.04 -4.23
C LEU A 20 -3.03 4.38 -5.48
N GLY A 21 -3.12 5.04 -6.64
CA GLY A 21 -2.55 4.55 -7.89
C GLY A 21 -1.03 4.44 -7.84
N GLU A 22 -0.35 5.43 -7.26
CA GLU A 22 1.11 5.39 -7.11
C GLU A 22 1.56 4.30 -6.12
N HIS A 23 0.83 4.12 -5.01
CA HIS A 23 1.10 3.03 -4.07
C HIS A 23 0.92 1.66 -4.74
N ILE A 24 -0.13 1.48 -5.55
CA ILE A 24 -0.35 0.26 -6.34
C ILE A 24 0.79 0.06 -7.35
N ALA A 25 1.22 1.12 -8.04
CA ALA A 25 2.27 1.05 -9.05
C ALA A 25 3.64 0.68 -8.46
N LEU A 26 3.95 1.13 -7.23
CA LEU A 26 5.15 0.72 -6.51
C LEU A 26 5.00 -0.59 -5.72
N GLY A 27 3.81 -1.18 -5.70
CA GLY A 27 3.56 -2.41 -4.93
C GLY A 27 3.57 -2.23 -3.42
N VAL A 28 3.33 -1.01 -2.91
CA VAL A 28 3.25 -0.74 -1.46
C VAL A 28 1.99 -1.37 -0.88
N ASP A 29 2.13 -2.11 0.22
CA ASP A 29 1.00 -2.60 1.01
C ASP A 29 0.65 -1.58 2.09
N ILE A 30 -0.65 -1.36 2.32
CA ILE A 30 -1.15 -0.49 3.39
C ILE A 30 -2.00 -1.35 4.31
N ARG A 31 -1.74 -1.29 5.60
CA ARG A 31 -2.55 -1.95 6.63
C ARG A 31 -3.32 -0.91 7.43
N ALA A 32 -4.58 -1.22 7.74
CA ALA A 32 -5.37 -0.48 8.72
C ALA A 32 -5.35 -1.23 10.04
N ARG A 33 -5.03 -0.52 11.13
CA ARG A 33 -4.99 -1.03 12.50
C ARG A 33 -5.91 -0.21 13.37
N CYS A 34 -6.75 -0.89 14.16
CA CYS A 34 -7.49 -0.23 15.23
C CYS A 34 -6.56 0.14 16.39
N THR A 35 -6.67 1.37 16.89
CA THR A 35 -5.87 1.90 18.00
C THR A 35 -6.63 1.94 19.33
N SER A 36 -7.88 1.50 19.37
CA SER A 36 -8.63 1.36 20.63
C SER A 36 -7.93 0.38 21.56
N THR A 37 -7.77 0.75 22.83
CA THR A 37 -7.14 -0.10 23.85
C THR A 37 -7.84 -1.46 23.92
N GLY A 38 -7.06 -2.54 23.82
CA GLY A 38 -7.57 -3.92 23.84
C GLY A 38 -8.09 -4.43 22.49
N CYS A 39 -8.22 -3.58 21.47
CA CYS A 39 -8.49 -4.02 20.10
C CYS A 39 -7.18 -4.25 19.34
N ASN A 40 -7.03 -5.42 18.72
CA ASN A 40 -5.86 -5.77 17.91
C ASN A 40 -6.21 -6.01 16.42
N HIS A 41 -7.38 -5.52 15.99
CA HIS A 41 -7.81 -5.68 14.61
C HIS A 41 -6.82 -4.96 13.67
N ASN A 42 -6.14 -5.73 12.81
CA ASN A 42 -5.11 -5.25 11.89
C ASN A 42 -5.21 -6.00 10.55
N VAL A 43 -5.66 -5.31 9.51
CA VAL A 43 -5.96 -5.91 8.20
C VAL A 43 -5.20 -5.23 7.07
N PRO A 44 -4.71 -5.98 6.07
CA PRO A 44 -4.20 -5.41 4.84
C PRO A 44 -5.36 -4.84 4.01
N LEU A 45 -5.15 -3.64 3.45
CA LEU A 45 -6.11 -2.99 2.58
C LEU A 45 -6.02 -3.56 1.17
N LYS A 46 -7.18 -3.83 0.56
CA LYS A 46 -7.25 -4.20 -0.86
C LYS A 46 -7.18 -2.94 -1.73
N LEU A 47 -5.97 -2.41 -1.94
CA LEU A 47 -5.76 -1.12 -2.61
C LEU A 47 -6.39 -1.04 -4.00
N VAL A 48 -6.35 -2.13 -4.77
CA VAL A 48 -7.01 -2.23 -6.09
C VAL A 48 -8.52 -1.98 -5.98
N LEU A 49 -9.18 -2.58 -4.98
CA LEU A 49 -10.61 -2.38 -4.76
C LEU A 49 -10.89 -0.96 -4.24
N LEU A 50 -10.05 -0.46 -3.35
CA LEU A 50 -10.17 0.89 -2.81
C LEU A 50 -10.00 1.95 -3.92
N ALA A 51 -9.05 1.78 -4.83
CA ALA A 51 -8.83 2.65 -5.97
C ALA A 51 -9.98 2.58 -7.00
N ARG A 52 -10.66 1.44 -7.15
CA ARG A 52 -11.91 1.38 -7.94
C ARG A 52 -13.04 2.17 -7.28
N TYR A 53 -13.05 2.23 -5.96
CA TYR A 53 -14.11 2.92 -5.23
C TYR A 53 -13.85 4.44 -5.13
N LEU A 54 -12.64 4.85 -4.77
CA LEU A 54 -12.26 6.25 -4.51
C LEU A 54 -11.56 6.95 -5.68
N GLY A 55 -11.07 6.17 -6.65
CA GLY A 55 -10.24 6.65 -7.76
C GLY A 55 -8.75 6.45 -7.50
N SER A 56 -7.99 6.15 -8.57
CA SER A 56 -6.53 5.96 -8.50
C SER A 56 -5.78 7.23 -8.09
N ARG A 57 -6.32 8.41 -8.39
CA ARG A 57 -5.76 9.71 -8.00
C ARG A 57 -6.13 10.14 -6.59
N HIS A 58 -6.95 9.37 -5.88
CA HIS A 58 -7.29 9.67 -4.50
C HIS A 58 -6.05 9.56 -3.63
N GLY A 59 -5.89 10.50 -2.70
CA GLY A 59 -4.73 10.49 -1.81
C GLY A 59 -4.75 9.29 -0.86
N ALA A 60 -3.58 8.74 -0.57
CA ALA A 60 -3.40 7.56 0.25
C ALA A 60 -2.95 7.88 1.69
N ARG A 61 -2.78 9.17 2.04
CA ARG A 61 -2.39 9.59 3.40
C ARG A 61 -3.49 9.31 4.43
N PRO A 62 -3.14 9.17 5.72
CA PRO A 62 -4.13 8.89 6.78
C PRO A 62 -5.32 9.84 6.80
N GLU A 63 -5.11 11.14 6.62
CA GLU A 63 -6.16 12.16 6.59
C GLU A 63 -7.17 11.96 5.47
N HIS A 64 -6.75 11.37 4.34
CA HIS A 64 -7.63 11.08 3.21
C HIS A 64 -8.32 9.72 3.35
N LEU A 65 -7.67 8.76 4.01
CA LEU A 65 -8.23 7.42 4.18
C LEU A 65 -9.22 7.35 5.35
N LYS A 66 -8.90 7.97 6.50
CA LYS A 66 -9.69 7.89 7.74
C LYS A 66 -11.22 7.98 7.55
N PRO A 67 -11.77 8.91 6.73
CA PRO A 67 -13.22 9.03 6.55
C PRO A 67 -13.93 7.77 6.01
N TYR A 68 -13.18 6.83 5.43
CA TYR A 68 -13.72 5.63 4.78
C TYR A 68 -13.56 4.36 5.61
N PHE A 69 -12.91 4.44 6.78
CA PHE A 69 -12.59 3.28 7.60
C PHE A 69 -13.11 3.42 9.03
N TYR A 70 -13.48 2.28 9.61
CA TYR A 70 -13.84 2.13 11.01
C TYR A 70 -13.53 0.69 11.44
N CYS A 71 -13.39 0.47 12.74
CA CYS A 71 -13.28 -0.89 13.28
C CYS A 71 -14.69 -1.44 13.56
N PRO A 72 -15.12 -2.54 12.90
CA PRO A 72 -16.48 -3.05 13.07
C PRO A 72 -16.75 -3.52 14.50
N ASP A 73 -15.76 -4.14 15.15
CA ASP A 73 -15.90 -4.65 16.51
C ASP A 73 -16.06 -3.48 17.50
N CYS A 74 -15.19 -2.47 17.41
CA CYS A 74 -15.27 -1.27 18.24
C CYS A 74 -16.54 -0.47 18.00
N ARG A 75 -16.98 -0.31 16.74
CA ARG A 75 -18.23 0.37 16.42
C ARG A 75 -19.43 -0.36 17.02
N SER A 76 -19.45 -1.69 16.94
CA SER A 76 -20.53 -2.49 17.55
C SER A 76 -20.57 -2.37 19.09
N ALA A 77 -19.41 -2.11 19.71
CA ALA A 77 -19.27 -1.83 21.14
C ALA A 77 -19.53 -0.35 21.52
N GLY A 78 -19.90 0.52 20.58
CA GLY A 78 -20.17 1.94 20.84
C GLY A 78 -18.92 2.82 21.01
N LEU A 79 -17.75 2.35 20.56
CA LEU A 79 -16.51 3.12 20.59
C LEU A 79 -16.36 4.00 19.34
N SER A 80 -15.50 5.02 19.43
CA SER A 80 -15.22 5.95 18.33
C SER A 80 -14.63 5.27 17.09
N ASP A 81 -15.09 5.70 15.92
CA ASP A 81 -14.58 5.27 14.61
C ASP A 81 -13.19 5.84 14.28
N GLU A 82 -12.76 6.89 14.99
CA GLU A 82 -11.53 7.63 14.70
C GLU A 82 -10.25 6.87 15.08
N ASN A 83 -10.41 5.76 15.82
CA ASN A 83 -9.34 4.92 16.32
C ASN A 83 -8.78 3.97 15.24
N VAL A 84 -8.41 4.52 14.08
CA VAL A 84 -7.79 3.80 12.97
C VAL A 84 -6.49 4.50 12.57
N ALA A 85 -5.41 3.73 12.55
CA ALA A 85 -4.11 4.13 12.04
C ALA A 85 -3.75 3.30 10.80
N PHE A 86 -2.89 3.87 9.95
CA PHE A 86 -2.43 3.23 8.73
C PHE A 86 -0.91 3.04 8.77
N SER A 87 -0.45 1.88 8.33
CA SER A 87 0.97 1.54 8.22
C SER A 87 1.28 1.12 6.79
N TYR A 88 2.44 1.54 6.28
CA TYR A 88 2.84 1.41 4.89
C TYR A 88 4.07 0.50 4.84
N TYR A 89 4.02 -0.50 3.98
CA TYR A 89 5.07 -1.51 3.85
C TYR A 89 5.52 -1.56 2.40
N ALA A 90 6.80 -1.33 2.16
CA ALA A 90 7.41 -1.57 0.86
C ALA A 90 7.28 -3.06 0.50
N CYS A 91 7.16 -3.36 -0.80
CA CYS A 91 7.22 -4.74 -1.26
C CYS A 91 8.63 -5.29 -1.08
N THR A 92 8.80 -6.21 -0.13
CA THR A 92 10.08 -6.87 0.17
C THR A 92 10.13 -8.31 -0.34
N ALA A 93 9.29 -8.65 -1.33
CA ALA A 93 9.33 -9.98 -1.91
C ALA A 93 10.71 -10.22 -2.57
N PRO A 94 11.28 -11.43 -2.50
CA PRO A 94 12.63 -11.69 -3.03
C PRO A 94 12.82 -11.29 -4.50
N HIS A 95 11.78 -11.41 -5.33
CA HIS A 95 11.80 -11.05 -6.75
C HIS A 95 11.58 -9.55 -7.02
N THR A 96 11.38 -8.74 -5.97
CA THR A 96 11.27 -7.27 -6.06
C THR A 96 12.47 -6.55 -5.45
N LEU A 97 13.44 -7.29 -4.91
CA LEU A 97 14.73 -6.75 -4.52
C LEU A 97 15.54 -6.47 -5.79
N LEU A 98 15.93 -5.22 -6.00
CA LEU A 98 17.00 -4.88 -6.94
C LEU A 98 18.30 -5.40 -6.33
N ASN A 99 18.65 -6.66 -6.59
CA ASN A 99 19.98 -7.14 -6.27
C ASN A 99 20.95 -6.47 -7.25
N ASP A 100 21.87 -5.64 -6.75
CA ASP A 100 23.01 -5.10 -7.50
C ASP A 100 24.06 -6.18 -7.83
N GLU A 101 23.63 -7.37 -8.26
CA GLU A 101 24.52 -8.46 -8.67
C GLU A 101 24.47 -8.65 -10.19
N GLY A 102 24.72 -7.56 -10.92
CA GLY A 102 24.50 -7.48 -12.37
C GLY A 102 25.59 -6.77 -13.19
N GLU A 103 26.76 -6.45 -12.62
CA GLU A 103 27.96 -6.09 -13.40
C GLU A 103 29.17 -6.87 -12.85
N GLY A 104 29.44 -8.05 -13.40
CA GLY A 104 30.68 -8.76 -13.09
C GLY A 104 30.71 -10.29 -13.21
N ALA A 105 29.62 -10.97 -13.60
CA ALA A 105 29.61 -12.43 -13.75
C ALA A 105 29.71 -12.91 -15.21
N ASP A 106 30.27 -12.10 -16.10
CA ASP A 106 30.62 -12.52 -17.47
C ASP A 106 32.11 -12.30 -17.75
N SER A 107 32.95 -13.08 -17.06
CA SER A 107 34.34 -13.31 -17.46
C SER A 107 34.83 -14.61 -16.87
N GLN A 108 35.31 -15.48 -17.76
CA GLN A 108 35.92 -16.80 -17.51
C GLN A 108 34.98 -18.00 -17.42
N ARG A 109 34.28 -18.29 -18.53
CA ARG A 109 34.25 -19.67 -19.08
C ARG A 109 34.46 -19.63 -20.59
N THR A 110 35.61 -19.14 -21.01
CA THR A 110 36.19 -19.45 -22.33
C THR A 110 37.41 -20.34 -22.17
N ALA A 111 37.32 -21.48 -22.84
CA ALA A 111 38.39 -22.27 -23.45
C ALA A 111 39.34 -23.12 -22.58
N ALA A 112 39.48 -24.36 -23.07
CA ALA A 112 40.51 -25.39 -22.86
C ALA A 112 40.39 -26.30 -21.63
#